data_AF-A0A376WW79-F1
#
_entry.id   AF-A0A376WW79-F1
#
_cell.length_a   1.000
_cell.length_b   1.000
_cell.length_c   1.000
_cell.angle_alpha   90.00
_cell.angle_beta   90.00
_cell.angle_gamma   90.00
#
_symmetry.space_group_name_H-M   'P 1'
#
loop_
_entity.id
_entity.type
_entity.pdbx_description
1 polymer ?
#
loop_
_entity_poly.entity_id
_entity_poly.type
_entity_poly.pdbx_seq_one_letter_code
_entity_poly.pdbx_strand_id
1 'polypeptide(L)'
;MMSKARTGCLPARVNNRFTAPRIMTKNTHGTGCTLSAALAALRPRHTNWADTVQEAKSWLSSALAQADTLEVGHGIGPVHHFHAWW
;
A
#
# COMPACT_ATOMS: atom_id res chain seq x y z
N MET A 1 1.31 50.17 -4.59
CA MET A 1 1.36 48.77 -5.06
C MET A 1 0.65 47.90 -4.02
N MET A 2 -0.63 47.63 -4.24
CA MET A 2 -1.47 46.85 -3.32
C MET A 2 -1.23 45.35 -3.56
N SER A 3 -0.73 44.66 -2.53
CA SER A 3 -0.61 43.20 -2.51
C SER A 3 -2.00 42.58 -2.36
N LYS A 4 -2.51 41.95 -3.43
CA LYS A 4 -3.72 41.13 -3.38
C LYS A 4 -3.41 39.84 -2.63
N ALA A 5 -3.89 39.74 -1.39
CA ALA A 5 -3.95 38.46 -0.67
C ALA A 5 -4.79 37.47 -1.50
N ARG A 6 -4.19 36.34 -1.90
CA ARG A 6 -4.92 35.23 -2.52
C ARG A 6 -5.65 34.46 -1.43
N THR A 7 -6.87 34.87 -1.14
CA THR A 7 -7.83 34.05 -0.39
C THR A 7 -8.34 32.96 -1.33
N GLY A 8 -7.51 31.94 -1.56
CA GLY A 8 -7.90 30.75 -2.31
C GLY A 8 -8.70 29.83 -1.41
N CYS A 9 -9.97 29.60 -1.74
CA CYS A 9 -10.77 28.53 -1.17
C CYS A 9 -9.99 27.20 -1.35
N LEU A 10 -9.67 26.50 -0.26
CA LEU A 10 -9.05 25.19 -0.35
C LEU A 10 -9.98 24.26 -1.13
N PRO A 11 -9.47 23.46 -2.09
CA PRO A 11 -10.32 22.53 -2.82
C PRO A 11 -10.99 21.56 -1.83
N ALA A 12 -12.25 21.23 -2.09
CA ALA A 12 -13.00 20.26 -1.29
C ALA A 12 -12.19 18.96 -1.13
N ARG A 13 -12.06 18.46 0.11
CA ARG A 13 -11.36 17.20 0.36
C ARG A 13 -12.10 16.06 -0.33
N VAL A 14 -11.46 15.44 -1.32
CA VAL A 14 -11.92 14.20 -1.95
C VAL A 14 -11.43 13.03 -1.10
N ASN A 15 -12.35 12.21 -0.61
CA ASN A 15 -12.04 11.00 0.15
C ASN A 15 -12.25 9.77 -0.72
N ASN A 16 -11.21 8.96 -0.89
CA ASN A 16 -11.28 7.70 -1.63
C ASN A 16 -11.23 6.52 -0.66
N ARG A 17 -12.22 5.61 -0.75
CA ARG A 17 -12.25 4.37 0.04
C ARG A 17 -11.65 3.23 -0.78
N PHE A 18 -10.61 2.60 -0.25
CA PHE A 18 -9.96 1.44 -0.90
C PHE A 18 -10.34 0.14 -0.21
N THR A 19 -10.83 -0.84 -0.97
CA THR A 19 -11.23 -2.16 -0.45
C THR A 19 -10.47 -3.27 -1.16
N ALA A 20 -10.31 -4.40 -0.49
CA ALA A 20 -9.73 -5.64 -1.02
C ALA A 20 -10.26 -6.81 -0.19
N PRO A 21 -10.37 -8.03 -0.75
CA PRO A 21 -10.68 -9.22 0.03
C PRO A 21 -9.69 -9.40 1.19
N ARG A 22 -10.17 -9.92 2.33
CA ARG A 22 -9.25 -10.33 3.39
C ARG A 22 -8.61 -11.66 3.00
N ILE A 23 -7.29 -11.74 3.14
CA ILE A 23 -6.53 -12.97 2.92
C ILE A 23 -6.53 -13.77 4.23
N MET A 24 -6.90 -15.04 4.12
CA MET A 24 -6.94 -15.97 5.26
C MET A 24 -5.56 -16.62 5.45
N THR A 25 -4.60 -15.87 6.00
CA THR A 25 -3.27 -16.35 6.38
C THR A 25 -2.96 -15.98 7.83
N LYS A 26 -2.10 -16.77 8.48
CA LYS A 26 -1.52 -16.43 9.79
C LYS A 26 -0.22 -15.63 9.65
N ASN A 27 0.37 -15.58 8.45
CA ASN A 27 1.65 -14.96 8.16
C ASN A 27 1.46 -13.49 7.77
N THR A 28 1.20 -12.65 8.78
CA THR A 28 0.95 -11.21 8.60
C THR A 28 2.04 -10.32 9.20
N HIS A 29 3.18 -10.90 9.62
CA HIS A 29 4.27 -10.11 10.18
C HIS A 29 4.81 -9.14 9.11
N GLY A 30 5.08 -7.90 9.52
CA GLY A 30 5.61 -6.87 8.61
C GLY A 30 4.61 -6.29 7.61
N THR A 31 3.31 -6.64 7.65
CA THR A 31 2.30 -6.12 6.70
C THR A 31 2.28 -4.58 6.63
N GLY A 32 2.33 -3.90 7.78
CA GLY A 32 2.34 -2.43 7.83
C GLY A 32 3.61 -1.80 7.25
N CYS A 33 4.78 -2.36 7.60
CA CYS A 33 6.07 -1.92 7.04
C CYS A 33 6.09 -2.10 5.53
N THR A 34 5.60 -3.26 5.07
CA THR A 34 5.50 -3.61 3.66
C THR A 34 4.59 -2.67 2.89
N LEU A 35 3.42 -2.34 3.44
CA LEU A 35 2.49 -1.40 2.82
C LEU A 35 3.13 -0.01 2.67
N SER A 36 3.72 0.51 3.74
CA SER A 36 4.37 1.82 3.73
C SER A 36 5.55 1.87 2.76
N ALA A 37 6.38 0.81 2.72
CA ALA A 37 7.50 0.71 1.78
C ALA A 37 7.02 0.63 0.32
N ALA A 38 5.99 -0.17 0.04
CA ALA A 38 5.41 -0.27 -1.30
C ALA A 38 4.86 1.06 -1.80
N LEU A 39 4.13 1.79 -0.93
CA LEU A 39 3.65 3.14 -1.23
C LEU A 39 4.79 4.10 -1.57
N ALA A 40 5.86 4.09 -0.77
CA ALA A 40 7.03 4.96 -1.01
C ALA A 40 7.73 4.62 -2.34
N ALA A 41 7.92 3.33 -2.64
CA ALA A 41 8.59 2.88 -3.86
C ALA A 41 7.75 3.12 -5.13
N LEU A 42 6.42 2.97 -5.04
CA LEU A 42 5.51 3.18 -6.17
C LEU A 42 5.20 4.65 -6.40
N ARG A 43 5.32 5.53 -5.40
CA ARG A 43 4.90 6.93 -5.53
C ARG A 43 5.49 7.66 -6.74
N PRO A 44 6.79 7.53 -7.10
CA PRO A 44 7.34 8.19 -8.28
C PRO A 44 6.82 7.65 -9.62
N ARG A 45 6.15 6.49 -9.63
CA ARG A 45 5.65 5.83 -10.84
C ARG A 45 4.23 6.23 -11.23
N HIS A 46 3.51 6.97 -10.37
CA HIS A 46 2.11 7.34 -10.60
C HIS A 46 1.90 8.86 -10.53
N THR A 47 0.92 9.35 -11.29
CA THR A 47 0.55 10.78 -11.30
C THR A 47 -0.20 11.19 -10.03
N ASN A 48 -0.95 10.27 -9.41
CA ASN A 48 -1.76 10.55 -8.22
C ASN A 48 -1.67 9.46 -7.14
N TRP A 49 -2.12 9.81 -5.93
CA TRP A 49 -2.10 8.90 -4.77
C TRP A 49 -3.11 7.77 -4.87
N ALA A 50 -4.24 7.94 -5.55
CA ALA A 50 -5.25 6.89 -5.63
C ALA A 50 -4.72 5.67 -6.39
N ASP A 51 -4.06 5.89 -7.51
CA ASP A 51 -3.43 4.84 -8.30
C ASP A 51 -2.27 4.20 -7.54
N THR A 52 -1.45 5.02 -6.86
CA THR A 52 -0.35 4.53 -6.01
C THR A 52 -0.85 3.58 -4.92
N VAL A 53 -1.93 3.96 -4.21
CA VAL A 53 -2.52 3.15 -3.14
C VAL A 53 -3.18 1.90 -3.70
N GLN A 54 -3.84 2.00 -4.85
CA GLN A 54 -4.49 0.86 -5.51
C GLN A 54 -3.46 -0.21 -5.91
N GLU A 55 -2.34 0.19 -6.54
CA GLU A 55 -1.27 -0.74 -6.92
C GLU A 55 -0.58 -1.33 -5.68
N ALA A 56 -0.23 -0.50 -4.68
CA ALA A 56 0.42 -0.96 -3.45
C ALA A 56 -0.44 -1.99 -2.69
N LYS A 57 -1.76 -1.76 -2.59
CA LYS A 57 -2.69 -2.71 -1.96
C LYS A 57 -2.80 -4.01 -2.75
N SER A 58 -2.89 -3.93 -4.07
CA SER A 58 -3.00 -5.13 -4.93
C SER A 58 -1.75 -6.00 -4.81
N TRP A 59 -0.57 -5.38 -4.82
CA TRP A 59 0.70 -6.07 -4.63
C TRP A 59 0.79 -6.71 -3.24
N LEU A 60 0.48 -5.97 -2.17
CA LEU A 60 0.49 -6.51 -0.80
C LEU A 60 -0.49 -7.68 -0.61
N SER A 61 -1.69 -7.60 -1.21
CA SER A 61 -2.65 -8.71 -1.18
C SER A 61 -2.09 -9.97 -1.82
N SER A 62 -1.30 -9.84 -2.89
CA SER A 62 -0.64 -10.97 -3.55
C SER A 62 0.50 -11.54 -2.71
N ALA A 63 1.30 -10.66 -2.08
CA ALA A 63 2.34 -11.06 -1.13
C ALA A 63 1.77 -11.81 0.08
N LEU A 64 0.60 -11.40 0.58
CA LEU A 64 -0.13 -12.10 1.64
C LEU A 64 -0.71 -13.44 1.18
N ALA A 65 -1.23 -13.51 -0.05
CA ALA A 65 -1.79 -14.75 -0.60
C ALA A 65 -0.72 -15.85 -0.74
N GLN A 66 0.53 -15.46 -0.99
CA GLN A 66 1.67 -16.38 -1.07
C GLN A 66 2.45 -16.51 0.25
N ALA A 67 2.00 -15.87 1.34
CA ALA A 67 2.76 -15.87 2.60
C ALA A 67 2.90 -17.27 3.23
N ASP A 68 1.93 -18.15 2.98
CA ASP A 68 1.92 -19.52 3.52
C ASP A 68 2.87 -20.48 2.74
N THR A 69 3.46 -20.04 1.63
CA THR A 69 4.47 -20.83 0.91
C THR A 69 5.87 -20.69 1.51
N LEU A 70 6.06 -19.78 2.48
CA LEU A 70 7.32 -19.57 3.16
C LEU A 70 7.41 -20.41 4.45
N GLU A 71 8.49 -21.16 4.59
CA GLU A 71 8.81 -21.93 5.80
C GLU A 71 9.81 -21.17 6.67
N VAL A 72 9.40 -20.02 7.22
CA VAL A 72 10.29 -19.14 8.02
C VAL A 72 9.73 -18.94 9.43
N GLY A 73 10.49 -19.43 10.42
CA GLY A 73 10.16 -19.28 11.84
C GLY A 73 9.03 -20.21 12.31
N HIS A 74 8.70 -20.12 13.60
CA HIS A 74 7.68 -20.97 14.25
C HIS A 74 6.46 -20.17 14.78
N GLY A 75 6.34 -18.90 14.39
CA GLY A 75 5.32 -17.97 14.86
C GLY A 75 4.47 -17.38 13.73
N ILE A 76 4.09 -16.10 13.86
CA ILE A 76 3.45 -15.34 12.78
C ILE A 76 4.52 -15.04 11.72
N GLY A 77 4.45 -15.72 10.58
CA GLY A 77 5.41 -15.58 9.49
C GLY A 77 5.29 -14.24 8.74
N PRO A 78 6.30 -13.91 7.92
CA PRO A 78 6.31 -12.72 7.07
C PRO A 78 5.43 -12.88 5.83
N VAL A 79 5.14 -11.76 5.15
CA VAL A 79 4.58 -11.78 3.80
C VAL A 79 5.61 -12.21 2.77
N HIS A 80 5.18 -12.74 1.63
CA HIS A 80 6.09 -13.12 0.55
C HIS A 80 6.42 -11.94 -0.36
N HIS A 81 7.45 -11.17 -0.02
CA HIS A 81 7.85 -9.99 -0.80
C HIS A 81 8.15 -10.28 -2.28
N PHE A 82 8.72 -11.45 -2.58
CA PHE A 82 9.16 -11.81 -3.92
C PHE A 82 8.17 -12.69 -4.69
N HIS A 83 6.90 -12.66 -4.31
CA HIS A 83 5.86 -13.58 -4.82
C HIS A 83 5.66 -13.56 -6.35
N ALA A 84 6.16 -12.52 -7.03
CA ALA A 84 6.07 -12.35 -8.47
C ALA A 84 7.32 -12.89 -9.21
N TRP A 85 8.33 -13.34 -8.48
CA TRP A 85 9.60 -13.82 -9.02
C TRP A 85 9.86 -15.29 -8.69
N TRP A 86 9.50 -15.73 -7.49
CA TRP A 86 9.64 -17.11 -7.03
C TRP A 86 8.65 -17.41 -5.91
#